data_AF-A0A816CSF6-F1
#
_entry.id   AF-A0A816CSF6-F1
#
_cell.length_a   1.000
_cell.length_b   1.000
_cell.length_c   1.000
_cell.angle_alpha   90.00
_cell.angle_beta   90.00
_cell.angle_gamma   90.00
#
_symmetry.space_group_name_H-M   'P 1'
#
loop_
_entity.id
_entity.type
_entity.pdbx_description
1 polymer ?
#
loop_
_entity_poly.entity_id
_entity_poly.type
_entity_poly.pdbx_seq_one_letter_code
_entity_poly.pdbx_strand_id
1 'polypeptide(L)'
;MIDTGSAKSIIHINTLYKLIHRPYINYQNRLHSTANNGELRTIGSVNLRIRLKNILTFILAEVAIDLCTGLVLGNDWISKNEIDIITTQKCIRKRRGSYVATIPFSNYYQEAYPVYPIYS
;
A
#
# COMPACT_ATOMS: atom_id res chain seq x y z
N MET A 1 1.64 3.71 -2.19
CA MET A 1 2.03 3.15 -3.50
C MET A 1 1.06 2.03 -3.85
N ILE A 2 0.71 1.87 -5.13
CA ILE A 2 -0.05 0.72 -5.63
C ILE A 2 0.94 -0.12 -6.43
N ASP A 3 1.01 -1.41 -6.13
CA ASP A 3 2.02 -2.31 -6.68
C ASP A 3 1.38 -3.64 -7.09
N THR A 4 1.27 -3.86 -8.40
CA THR A 4 0.72 -5.10 -8.97
C THR A 4 1.69 -6.28 -8.90
N GLY A 5 2.97 -6.05 -8.59
CA GLY A 5 3.95 -7.10 -8.35
C GLY A 5 3.87 -7.66 -6.92
N SER A 6 3.30 -6.91 -5.98
CA SER A 6 3.14 -7.36 -4.60
C SER A 6 1.86 -8.18 -4.44
N ALA A 7 1.99 -9.39 -3.88
CA ALA A 7 0.84 -10.22 -3.50
C ALA A 7 0.09 -9.68 -2.27
N LYS A 8 0.78 -8.92 -1.40
CA LYS A 8 0.26 -8.44 -0.12
C LYS A 8 0.34 -6.94 0.01
N SER A 9 -0.64 -6.36 0.70
CA SER A 9 -0.61 -4.98 1.14
C SER A 9 0.14 -4.87 2.45
N ILE A 10 1.04 -3.88 2.54
CA ILE A 10 1.97 -3.73 3.67
C ILE A 10 2.02 -2.27 4.09
N ILE A 11 1.91 -1.99 5.38
CA ILE A 11 2.02 -0.66 5.97
C ILE A 11 3.26 -0.57 6.85
N HIS A 12 3.98 0.54 6.75
CA HIS A 12 5.09 0.84 7.64
C HIS A 12 4.57 1.20 9.04
N ILE A 13 5.20 0.71 10.10
CA ILE A 13 4.78 0.96 11.50
C ILE A 13 4.68 2.45 11.83
N ASN A 14 5.65 3.27 11.40
CA ASN A 14 5.61 4.72 11.58
C ASN A 14 4.44 5.39 10.87
N THR A 15 4.02 4.88 9.70
CA THR A 15 2.81 5.37 9.01
C THR A 15 1.56 4.99 9.77
N LEU A 16 1.51 3.76 10.30
CA LEU A 16 0.41 3.30 11.13
C LEU A 16 0.22 4.17 12.38
N TYR A 17 1.31 4.54 13.05
CA TYR A 17 1.26 5.39 14.25
C TYR A 17 0.90 6.85 14.01
N LYS A 18 0.98 7.32 12.76
CA LYS A 18 0.53 8.66 12.36
C LYS A 18 -0.99 8.72 12.10
N LEU A 19 -1.68 7.58 12.05
CA LEU A 19 -3.14 7.57 11.90
C LEU A 19 -3.82 8.14 13.15
N ILE A 20 -4.84 8.97 12.93
CA ILE A 20 -5.65 9.59 14.00
C ILE A 20 -6.23 8.51 14.92
N HIS A 21 -6.72 7.43 14.33
CA HIS A 21 -7.15 6.24 15.07
C HIS A 21 -6.16 5.13 14.80
N ARG A 22 -5.45 4.72 15.86
CA ARG A 22 -4.46 3.64 15.80
C ARG A 22 -5.18 2.31 15.88
N PRO A 23 -5.27 1.56 14.77
CA PRO A 23 -5.87 0.24 14.82
C PRO A 23 -4.97 -0.73 15.61
N TYR A 24 -5.60 -1.71 16.26
CA TYR A 24 -4.88 -2.76 16.99
C TYR A 24 -4.10 -3.66 16.02
N ILE A 25 -2.83 -3.91 16.33
CA ILE A 25 -2.00 -4.83 15.58
C ILE A 25 -2.26 -6.24 16.09
N ASN A 26 -2.70 -7.13 15.21
CA ASN A 26 -2.70 -8.56 15.48
C ASN A 26 -1.28 -9.10 15.26
N TYR A 27 -0.52 -9.23 16.36
CA TYR A 27 0.89 -9.61 16.33
C TYR A 27 1.11 -11.03 15.81
N GLN A 28 1.81 -11.12 14.70
CA GLN A 28 2.18 -12.37 14.02
C GLN A 28 3.45 -12.09 13.22
N ASN A 29 4.57 -12.65 13.65
CA ASN A 29 5.82 -12.46 12.94
C ASN A 29 5.82 -13.27 11.65
N ARG A 30 6.09 -12.62 10.52
CA ARG A 30 6.28 -13.30 9.23
C ARG A 30 7.50 -12.76 8.51
N LEU A 31 8.10 -13.64 7.71
CA LEU A 31 9.24 -13.34 6.86
C LEU A 31 8.80 -13.51 5.40
N HIS A 32 9.07 -12.51 4.58
CA HIS A 32 8.74 -12.53 3.16
C HIS A 32 10.00 -12.36 2.35
N SER A 33 10.15 -13.17 1.30
CA SER A 33 11.15 -12.95 0.27
C SER A 33 10.68 -11.82 -0.63
N THR A 34 11.51 -10.80 -0.79
CA THR A 34 11.25 -9.68 -1.71
C THR A 34 11.82 -9.99 -3.09
N ALA A 35 11.38 -9.24 -4.11
CA ALA A 35 11.80 -9.45 -5.50
C ALA A 35 13.32 -9.27 -5.74
N ASN A 36 14.03 -8.60 -4.82
CA ASN A 36 15.49 -8.44 -4.85
C ASN A 36 16.23 -9.49 -4.00
N ASN A 37 15.60 -10.61 -3.66
CA ASN A 37 16.11 -11.63 -2.74
C ASN A 37 16.44 -11.13 -1.33
N GLY A 38 15.87 -9.97 -0.96
CA GLY A 38 15.90 -9.47 0.41
C GLY A 38 14.85 -10.15 1.27
N GLU A 39 14.95 -9.88 2.57
CA GLU A 39 13.97 -10.29 3.56
C GLU A 39 13.16 -9.07 4.01
N LEU A 40 11.84 -9.18 3.98
CA LEU A 40 10.95 -8.22 4.63
C LEU A 40 10.30 -8.86 5.84
N ARG A 41 10.57 -8.31 7.02
CA ARG A 41 9.98 -8.75 8.28
C ARG A 41 8.72 -7.96 8.58
N THR A 42 7.65 -8.69 8.87
CA THR A 42 6.39 -8.12 9.35
C THR A 42 6.13 -8.57 10.78
N ILE A 43 5.61 -7.68 11.60
CA ILE A 43 5.37 -7.89 13.04
C ILE A 43 3.92 -8.28 13.35
N GLY A 44 3.06 -8.24 12.34
CA GLY A 44 1.65 -8.53 12.48
C GLY A 44 0.83 -8.01 11.33
N SER A 45 -0.48 -7.94 11.54
CA SER A 45 -1.42 -7.47 10.53
C SER A 45 -2.49 -6.57 11.15
N VAL A 46 -3.08 -5.73 10.31
CA VAL A 46 -4.05 -4.74 10.74
C VAL A 46 -5.10 -4.46 9.68
N ASN A 47 -6.35 -4.31 10.11
CA ASN A 47 -7.44 -3.92 9.23
C ASN A 47 -7.42 -2.41 9.00
N LEU A 48 -7.29 -2.00 7.75
CA LEU A 48 -7.31 -0.60 7.34
C LEU A 48 -8.55 -0.31 6.50
N ARG A 49 -9.11 0.88 6.72
CA ARG A 49 -10.16 1.47 5.90
C ARG A 49 -9.57 2.61 5.09
N ILE A 50 -9.62 2.49 3.76
CA ILE A 50 -9.06 3.46 2.82
C ILE A 50 -10.21 4.14 2.09
N ARG A 51 -10.27 5.47 2.16
CA ARG A 51 -11.29 6.28 1.50
C ARG A 51 -10.79 6.73 0.12
N LEU A 52 -11.48 6.31 -0.93
CA LEU A 52 -11.29 6.80 -2.30
C LEU A 52 -12.46 7.73 -2.64
N LYS A 53 -12.28 9.05 -2.50
CA LYS A 53 -13.37 10.05 -2.61
C LYS A 53 -14.55 9.69 -1.67
N ASN A 54 -15.69 9.30 -2.23
CA ASN A 54 -16.91 8.90 -1.52
C ASN A 54 -17.04 7.38 -1.35
N ILE A 55 -16.09 6.58 -1.83
CA ILE A 55 -16.10 5.12 -1.72
C ILE A 55 -15.12 4.68 -0.64
N LEU A 56 -15.57 3.78 0.23
CA LEU A 56 -14.73 3.13 1.23
C LEU A 56 -14.26 1.78 0.70
N THR A 57 -12.97 1.51 0.88
CA THR A 57 -12.30 0.25 0.57
C THR A 57 -11.63 -0.27 1.83
N PHE A 58 -11.36 -1.57 1.87
CA PHE A 58 -10.85 -2.24 3.07
C PHE A 58 -9.71 -3.19 2.73
N ILE A 59 -8.73 -3.30 3.61
CA ILE A 59 -7.62 -4.23 3.47
C ILE A 59 -7.16 -4.75 4.82
N LEU A 60 -6.69 -5.99 4.84
CA LEU A 60 -5.84 -6.51 5.91
C LEU A 60 -4.40 -6.30 5.46
N ALA A 61 -3.73 -5.29 6.00
CA ALA A 61 -2.34 -4.99 5.67
C ALA A 61 -1.40 -5.61 6.69
N GLU A 62 -0.28 -6.17 6.24
CA GLU A 62 0.80 -6.58 7.13
C GLU A 62 1.59 -5.36 7.59
N VAL A 63 2.09 -5.37 8.83
CA VAL A 63 2.82 -4.25 9.42
C VAL A 63 4.31 -4.57 9.36
N ALA A 64 5.05 -3.76 8.62
CA ALA A 64 6.50 -3.87 8.49
C ALA A 64 7.21 -2.76 9.26
N ILE A 65 8.40 -3.08 9.78
CA ILE A 65 9.32 -2.12 10.39
C ILE A 65 10.30 -1.53 9.37
N ASP A 66 10.53 -2.23 8.25
CA ASP A 66 11.65 -1.97 7.32
C ASP A 66 11.15 -1.64 5.90
N LEU A 67 9.99 -1.00 5.78
CA LEU A 67 9.37 -0.69 4.48
C LEU A 67 9.83 0.68 3.95
N CYS A 68 10.45 0.71 2.77
CA CYS A 68 10.93 1.97 2.17
C CYS A 68 9.82 2.98 1.82
N THR A 69 8.55 2.57 1.83
CA THR A 69 7.39 3.44 1.61
C THR A 69 6.42 3.36 2.77
N GLY A 70 5.54 4.35 2.92
CA GLY A 70 4.60 4.35 4.03
C GLY A 70 3.52 3.26 3.95
N LEU A 71 3.06 2.92 2.74
CA LEU A 71 1.99 1.96 2.48
C LEU A 71 2.11 1.44 1.04
N VAL A 72 2.10 0.13 0.88
CA VAL A 72 1.98 -0.58 -0.39
C VAL A 72 0.61 -1.25 -0.44
N LEU A 73 -0.14 -1.00 -1.51
CA LEU A 73 -1.39 -1.68 -1.81
C LEU A 73 -1.12 -2.68 -2.93
N GLY A 74 -1.14 -3.97 -2.55
CA GLY A 74 -0.86 -5.08 -3.43
C GLY A 74 -2.10 -5.62 -4.15
N ASN A 75 -1.92 -6.74 -4.84
CA ASN A 75 -2.99 -7.44 -5.55
C ASN A 75 -4.13 -7.89 -4.64
N ASP A 76 -3.87 -8.14 -3.36
CA ASP A 76 -4.90 -8.44 -2.37
C ASP A 76 -5.90 -7.29 -2.20
N TRP A 77 -5.44 -6.04 -2.14
CA TRP A 77 -6.34 -4.89 -2.08
C TRP A 77 -7.03 -4.62 -3.42
N ILE A 78 -6.28 -4.72 -4.53
CA ILE A 78 -6.79 -4.50 -5.88
C ILE A 78 -7.94 -5.47 -6.18
N SER A 79 -7.71 -6.77 -6.00
CA SER A 79 -8.70 -7.81 -6.27
C SER A 79 -9.89 -7.72 -5.31
N LYS A 80 -9.65 -7.64 -4.00
CA LYS A 80 -10.72 -7.58 -2.98
C LYS A 80 -11.66 -6.39 -3.18
N ASN A 81 -11.12 -5.27 -3.64
CA ASN A 81 -11.91 -4.05 -3.82
C ASN A 81 -12.29 -3.82 -5.28
N GLU A 82 -11.99 -4.72 -6.22
CA GLU A 82 -12.28 -4.57 -7.66
C GLU A 82 -11.79 -3.21 -8.19
N ILE A 83 -10.51 -2.95 -8.01
CA ILE A 83 -9.85 -1.71 -8.46
C ILE A 83 -9.39 -1.89 -9.89
N ASP A 84 -9.89 -1.05 -10.79
CA ASP A 84 -9.37 -0.96 -12.15
C ASP A 84 -8.13 -0.06 -12.17
N ILE A 85 -7.04 -0.54 -12.75
CA ILE A 85 -5.83 0.25 -13.00
C ILE A 85 -5.82 0.63 -14.48
N ILE A 86 -6.13 1.89 -14.77
CA ILE A 86 -6.28 2.38 -16.14
C ILE A 86 -5.00 3.15 -16.51
N THR A 87 -4.03 2.44 -17.07
CA THR A 87 -2.70 2.97 -17.40
C THR A 87 -2.74 4.05 -18.48
N THR A 88 -3.62 3.92 -19.47
CA THR A 88 -3.84 4.91 -20.54
C THR A 88 -4.33 6.26 -20.01
N GLN A 89 -5.02 6.27 -18.87
CA GLN A 89 -5.52 7.47 -18.19
C GLN A 89 -4.71 7.81 -16.93
N LYS A 90 -3.64 7.06 -16.65
CA LYS A 90 -2.80 7.19 -15.44
C LYS A 90 -3.63 7.33 -14.16
N CYS A 91 -4.61 6.46 -13.95
CA CYS A 91 -5.49 6.52 -12.78
C CYS A 91 -5.93 5.14 -12.29
N ILE A 92 -6.38 5.09 -11.04
CA ILE A 92 -7.22 3.99 -10.56
C ILE A 92 -8.69 4.38 -10.58
N ARG A 93 -9.55 3.38 -10.77
CA ARG A 93 -11.00 3.54 -10.72
C ARG A 93 -11.63 2.47 -9.85
N LYS A 94 -12.60 2.89 -9.04
CA LYS A 94 -13.50 2.00 -8.29
C LYS A 94 -14.94 2.38 -8.60
N ARG A 95 -15.75 1.39 -8.98
CA ARG A 95 -17.21 1.49 -9.09
C ARG A 95 -17.89 0.83 -7.90
N ARG A 96 -18.92 1.47 -7.36
CA ARG A 96 -19.84 0.88 -6.36
C ARG A 96 -21.27 1.37 -6.67
N GLY A 97 -22.08 0.51 -7.30
CA GLY A 97 -23.37 0.92 -7.84
C GLY A 97 -23.19 2.04 -8.88
N SER A 98 -23.95 3.13 -8.73
CA SER A 98 -23.83 4.34 -9.58
C SER A 98 -22.62 5.22 -9.24
N TYR A 99 -21.97 5.01 -8.10
CA TYR A 99 -20.82 5.83 -7.69
C TYR A 99 -19.53 5.35 -8.35
N VAL A 100 -18.78 6.29 -8.92
CA VAL A 100 -17.46 6.05 -9.53
C VAL A 100 -16.43 6.98 -8.90
N ALA A 101 -15.41 6.39 -8.29
CA ALA A 101 -14.23 7.12 -7.81
C ALA A 101 -13.08 6.90 -8.79
N THR A 102 -12.63 7.97 -9.45
CA THR A 102 -11.40 8.00 -10.25
C THR A 102 -10.34 8.79 -9.50
N ILE A 103 -9.19 8.17 -9.20
CA ILE A 103 -8.06 8.80 -8.52
C ILE A 103 -6.86 8.78 -9.48
N PRO A 104 -6.34 9.94 -9.91
CA PRO A 104 -5.15 9.98 -10.75
C PRO A 104 -3.95 9.42 -9.97
N PHE A 105 -3.01 8.80 -10.68
CA PHE A 105 -1.72 8.52 -10.09
C PHE A 105 -1.08 9.87 -9.72
N SER A 106 -0.64 10.00 -8.48
CA SER A 106 0.15 11.16 -8.08
C SER A 106 1.55 11.04 -8.70
N ASN A 107 2.06 12.14 -9.25
CA ASN A 107 3.48 12.19 -9.62
C ASN A 107 4.34 11.94 -8.37
N TYR A 108 5.29 11.04 -8.51
CA TYR A 108 6.40 10.89 -7.57
C TYR A 108 7.30 12.13 -7.70
N TYR A 109 7.38 12.96 -6.66
CA TYR A 109 8.34 14.06 -6.62
C TYR A 109 9.68 13.53 -6.08
N GLN A 110 10.59 13.24 -7.01
CA GLN A 110 11.91 12.67 -6.74
C GLN A 110 12.80 13.58 -5.86
N GLU A 111 12.54 14.89 -5.82
CA GLU A 111 13.32 15.85 -5.02
C GLU A 111 13.23 15.62 -3.49
N ALA A 112 12.23 14.90 -2.99
CA ALA A 112 12.06 14.67 -1.55
C ALA A 112 12.86 13.49 -0.99
N TYR A 113 13.42 12.61 -1.85
CA TYR A 113 14.17 11.42 -1.43
C TYR A 113 15.29 11.12 -2.43
N PRO A 114 16.42 11.85 -2.38
CA PRO A 114 17.53 11.61 -3.29
C PRO A 114 18.15 10.23 -3.00
N VAL A 115 18.18 9.38 -4.03
CA VAL A 115 18.95 8.15 -4.05
C VAL A 115 20.31 8.49 -4.67
N TYR A 116 21.37 8.44 -3.87
CA TYR A 116 22.73 8.61 -4.36
C TYR A 116 23.33 7.24 -4.71
N PRO A 117 24.06 7.14 -5.84
CA PRO A 117 24.78 5.92 -6.16
C PRO A 117 25.88 5.66 -5.13
N ILE A 118 26.05 4.38 -4.77
CA ILE A 118 27.23 3.91 -4.05
C ILE A 118 28.27 3.59 -5.12
N TYR A 119 29.36 4.36 -5.16
CA TYR A 119 30.51 4.02 -5.98
C TYR A 119 31.31 2.92 -5.27
N SER A 120 31.57 1.85 -6.03
CA SER A 120 32.42 0.71 -5.67
C SER A 120 33.87 1.11 -5.48
#